data_AF-A0A8G1R9K2-F1
#
_entry.id   AF-A0A8G1R9K2-F1
#
_cell.length_a   1.000
_cell.length_b   1.000
_cell.length_c   1.000
_cell.angle_alpha   90.00
_cell.angle_beta   90.00
_cell.angle_gamma   90.00
#
_symmetry.space_group_name_H-M   'P 1'
#
loop_
_entity.id
_entity.type
_entity.pdbx_description
1 polymer ?
#
loop_
_entity_poly.entity_id
_entity_poly.type
_entity_poly.pdbx_seq_one_letter_code
_entity_poly.pdbx_strand_id
1 'polypeptide(L)'
;MTTRPLSPPTSPRKRTKAMHLPSSQRICHDWMVVQGNVHYARDRAHFTTYRPVTAHLKNNIFNPMDELEVAGIGTVEIPVVRSLDNPFDTHTIVLENVLHIPEAVCNGFNPLLFGSSMSCTETAWMGADCEGRLMWVAMPFRGGSRLVLAGGLVGESEIIEGRYYTLSLYVSPEEKGEFLA
;
A
#
# COMPACT_ATOMS: atom_id res chain seq x y z
N MET A 1 -67.65 9.14 9.29
CA MET A 1 -67.17 8.08 8.36
C MET A 1 -66.33 8.77 7.30
N THR A 2 -65.01 8.64 7.36
CA THR A 2 -64.07 9.31 6.43
C THR A 2 -63.02 8.30 6.01
N THR A 3 -63.02 7.96 4.73
CA THR A 3 -62.15 6.96 4.08
C THR A 3 -60.74 7.51 3.83
N ARG A 4 -59.71 6.78 4.30
CA ARG A 4 -58.30 7.02 3.97
C ARG A 4 -57.93 6.27 2.67
N PRO A 5 -57.18 6.86 1.73
CA PRO A 5 -56.73 6.17 0.52
C PRO A 5 -55.51 5.26 0.79
N LEU A 6 -55.48 4.10 0.13
CA LEU A 6 -54.35 3.16 0.14
C LEU A 6 -53.18 3.69 -0.71
N SER A 7 -51.97 3.66 -0.15
CA SER A 7 -50.72 3.90 -0.87
C SER A 7 -50.38 2.72 -1.81
N PRO A 8 -49.78 2.93 -3.00
CA PRO A 8 -49.40 1.85 -3.90
C PRO A 8 -48.14 1.10 -3.42
N PRO A 9 -47.98 -0.18 -3.79
CA PRO A 9 -46.84 -0.98 -3.38
C PRO A 9 -45.56 -0.50 -4.08
N THR A 10 -44.55 -0.16 -3.28
CA THR A 10 -43.19 0.14 -3.74
C THR A 10 -42.56 -1.10 -4.37
N SER A 11 -42.34 -1.05 -5.68
CA SER A 11 -41.55 -2.05 -6.40
C SER A 11 -40.14 -2.17 -5.79
N PRO A 12 -39.62 -3.39 -5.57
CA PRO A 12 -38.27 -3.55 -5.04
C PRO A 12 -37.26 -3.03 -6.06
N ARG A 13 -36.52 -1.97 -5.68
CA ARG A 13 -35.38 -1.46 -6.44
C ARG A 13 -34.42 -2.63 -6.66
N LYS A 14 -34.29 -3.06 -7.92
CA LYS A 14 -33.23 -3.97 -8.38
C LYS A 14 -31.90 -3.41 -7.88
N ARG A 15 -31.26 -4.11 -6.93
CA ARG A 15 -29.86 -3.87 -6.58
C ARG A 15 -29.05 -3.99 -7.87
N THR A 16 -28.58 -2.85 -8.38
CA THR A 16 -27.63 -2.80 -9.48
C THR A 16 -26.45 -3.67 -9.06
N LYS A 17 -26.20 -4.76 -9.79
CA LYS A 17 -25.02 -5.60 -9.61
C LYS A 17 -23.81 -4.66 -9.71
N ALA A 18 -23.13 -4.41 -8.59
CA ALA A 18 -21.81 -3.82 -8.64
C ALA A 18 -20.99 -4.70 -9.60
N MET A 19 -20.47 -4.12 -10.69
CA MET A 19 -19.55 -4.83 -11.56
C MET A 19 -18.40 -5.28 -10.67
N HIS A 20 -18.31 -6.59 -10.42
CA HIS A 20 -17.21 -7.17 -9.68
C HIS A 20 -15.93 -6.87 -10.47
N LEU A 21 -15.16 -5.87 -10.04
CA LEU A 21 -13.80 -5.66 -10.51
C LEU A 21 -13.03 -6.99 -10.40
N PRO A 22 -12.13 -7.33 -11.33
CA PRO A 22 -11.16 -8.40 -11.16
C PRO A 22 -10.53 -8.35 -9.77
N SER A 23 -10.28 -9.50 -9.13
CA SER A 23 -9.72 -9.55 -7.76
C SER A 23 -8.43 -8.75 -7.62
N SER A 24 -7.59 -8.72 -8.66
CA SER A 24 -6.36 -7.94 -8.70
C SER A 24 -6.57 -6.42 -8.69
N GLN A 25 -7.73 -5.93 -9.11
CA GLN A 25 -8.07 -4.50 -9.09
C GLN A 25 -8.76 -4.07 -7.78
N ARG A 26 -9.07 -5.01 -6.88
CA ARG A 26 -9.66 -4.73 -5.57
C ARG A 26 -8.64 -4.54 -4.45
N ILE A 27 -7.36 -4.74 -4.74
CA ILE A 27 -6.29 -4.56 -3.78
C ILE A 27 -5.52 -3.28 -4.10
N CYS A 28 -4.90 -2.70 -3.08
CA CYS A 28 -4.11 -1.49 -3.23
C CYS A 28 -2.76 -1.81 -3.84
N HIS A 29 -2.49 -1.24 -5.02
CA HIS A 29 -1.18 -1.31 -5.67
C HIS A 29 -0.34 -0.06 -5.45
N ASP A 30 -0.80 0.87 -4.60
CA ASP A 30 -0.06 2.09 -4.29
C ASP A 30 1.09 1.80 -3.32
N TRP A 31 2.25 1.46 -3.88
CA TRP A 31 3.51 1.38 -3.16
C TRP A 31 4.17 2.75 -3.08
N MET A 32 3.95 3.44 -1.96
CA MET A 32 4.49 4.77 -1.71
C MET A 32 5.92 4.69 -1.17
N VAL A 33 6.80 5.56 -1.64
CA VAL A 33 8.13 5.77 -1.07
C VAL A 33 7.95 6.47 0.28
N VAL A 34 8.34 5.78 1.35
CA VAL A 34 8.19 6.25 2.74
C VAL A 34 9.54 6.28 3.45
N GLN A 35 9.58 6.98 4.58
CA GLN A 35 10.67 6.86 5.55
C GLN A 35 10.23 5.90 6.67
N GLY A 36 11.03 5.78 7.72
CA GLY A 36 10.74 4.90 8.84
C GLY A 36 11.75 3.78 9.00
N ASN A 37 11.33 2.72 9.67
CA ASN A 37 12.15 1.54 9.94
C ASN A 37 11.44 0.21 9.68
N VAL A 38 10.35 0.23 8.91
CA VAL A 38 9.61 -0.95 8.44
C VAL A 38 9.10 -0.77 7.00
N HIS A 39 8.75 -1.89 6.37
CA HIS A 39 7.86 -1.94 5.21
C HIS A 39 6.46 -2.34 5.68
N TYR A 40 5.42 -1.92 4.96
CA TYR A 40 4.07 -2.40 5.25
C TYR A 40 3.22 -2.53 3.98
N ALA A 41 2.23 -3.41 4.03
CA ALA A 41 1.25 -3.60 2.98
C ALA A 41 -0.16 -3.64 3.58
N ARG A 42 -1.10 -3.02 2.87
CA ARG A 42 -2.51 -2.98 3.27
C ARG A 42 -3.18 -4.33 3.10
N ASP A 43 -3.01 -4.92 1.92
CA ASP A 43 -3.74 -6.10 1.51
C ASP A 43 -2.89 -7.36 1.66
N ARG A 44 -3.42 -8.35 2.38
CA ARG A 44 -2.82 -9.69 2.52
C ARG A 44 -2.44 -10.36 1.19
N ALA A 45 -3.11 -9.99 0.09
CA ALA A 45 -2.88 -10.57 -1.24
C ALA A 45 -1.49 -10.29 -1.82
N HIS A 46 -0.74 -9.31 -1.30
CA HIS A 46 0.63 -9.02 -1.75
C HIS A 46 1.68 -10.02 -1.23
N PHE A 47 1.34 -10.79 -0.21
CA PHE A 47 2.30 -11.60 0.52
C PHE A 47 2.53 -12.96 -0.15
N THR A 48 3.78 -13.24 -0.52
CA THR A 48 4.22 -14.56 -1.04
C THR A 48 4.50 -15.55 0.10
N THR A 49 4.96 -15.04 1.24
CA THR A 49 5.02 -15.76 2.52
C THR A 49 4.20 -14.98 3.54
N TYR A 50 3.55 -15.66 4.49
CA TYR A 50 2.73 -14.98 5.48
C TYR A 50 2.65 -15.77 6.78
N ARG A 51 3.01 -15.11 7.88
CA ARG A 51 2.78 -15.57 9.24
C ARG A 51 1.78 -14.62 9.91
N PRO A 52 0.62 -15.11 10.35
CA PRO A 52 -0.29 -14.30 11.17
C PRO A 52 0.38 -13.87 12.48
N VAL A 53 0.11 -12.65 12.90
CA VAL A 53 0.54 -12.10 14.18
C VAL A 53 -0.64 -11.37 14.80
N THR A 54 -0.66 -11.25 16.13
CA THR A 54 -1.62 -10.43 16.85
C THR A 54 -0.82 -9.43 17.68
N ALA A 55 -0.48 -8.30 17.06
CA ALA A 55 0.29 -7.22 17.68
C ALA A 55 -0.35 -5.87 17.36
N HIS A 56 -0.14 -4.90 18.24
CA HIS A 56 -0.67 -3.55 18.10
C HIS A 56 0.44 -2.54 18.34
N LEU A 57 0.57 -1.57 17.43
CA LEU A 57 1.50 -0.46 17.60
C LEU A 57 0.79 0.69 18.32
N LYS A 58 1.46 1.30 19.28
CA LYS A 58 0.87 2.39 20.08
C LYS A 58 0.64 3.65 19.26
N ASN A 59 1.45 3.86 18.23
CA ASN A 59 1.39 5.04 17.39
C ASN A 59 0.70 4.73 16.06
N ASN A 60 -0.61 4.94 16.00
CA ASN A 60 -1.39 4.81 14.77
C ASN A 60 -1.33 6.10 13.94
N ILE A 61 -0.53 6.08 12.88
CA ILE A 61 -0.37 7.20 11.95
C ILE A 61 -1.57 7.42 11.01
N PHE A 62 -2.46 6.43 10.90
CA PHE A 62 -3.65 6.48 10.04
C PHE A 62 -4.90 6.94 10.81
N ASN A 63 -4.97 6.58 12.10
CA ASN A 63 -6.01 6.98 13.03
C ASN A 63 -5.44 7.20 14.44
N PRO A 64 -5.05 8.43 14.82
CA PRO A 64 -4.42 8.72 16.11
C PRO A 64 -5.27 8.41 17.36
N MET A 65 -6.55 8.06 17.18
CA MET A 65 -7.47 7.74 18.27
C MET A 65 -7.47 6.27 18.67
N ASP A 66 -6.74 5.42 17.95
CA ASP A 66 -6.72 3.96 18.15
C ASP A 66 -5.29 3.41 18.12
N GLU A 67 -5.11 2.16 18.54
CA GLU A 67 -3.88 1.41 18.27
C GLU A 67 -3.85 0.96 16.80
N LEU A 68 -2.67 0.64 16.26
CA LEU A 68 -2.54 0.18 14.88
C LEU A 68 -2.34 -1.32 14.83
N GLU A 69 -3.30 -2.05 14.26
CA GLU A 69 -3.22 -3.51 14.12
C GLU A 69 -2.10 -3.93 13.15
N VAL A 70 -1.28 -4.89 13.58
CA VAL A 70 -0.38 -5.66 12.72
C VAL A 70 -0.88 -7.10 12.65
N ALA A 71 -1.63 -7.42 11.60
CA ALA A 71 -2.32 -8.70 11.44
C ALA A 71 -1.41 -9.85 10.97
N GLY A 72 -0.18 -9.55 10.55
CA GLY A 72 0.79 -10.54 10.12
C GLY A 72 2.04 -9.95 9.52
N ILE A 73 2.98 -10.83 9.21
CA ILE A 73 4.29 -10.48 8.65
C ILE A 73 4.67 -11.47 7.57
N GLY A 74 5.36 -11.00 6.53
CA GLY A 74 5.93 -11.89 5.55
C GLY A 74 6.73 -11.21 4.47
N THR A 75 6.85 -11.90 3.35
CA THR A 75 7.60 -11.46 2.17
C THR A 75 6.64 -10.96 1.11
N VAL A 76 7.00 -9.87 0.45
CA VAL A 76 6.28 -9.32 -0.71
C VAL A 76 7.24 -9.20 -1.89
N GLU A 77 6.74 -9.55 -3.08
CA GLU A 77 7.44 -9.37 -4.34
C GLU A 77 6.73 -8.30 -5.17
N ILE A 78 7.44 -7.21 -5.46
CA ILE A 78 6.89 -6.05 -6.17
C ILE A 78 7.57 -5.95 -7.54
N PRO A 79 6.89 -6.32 -8.63
CA PRO A 79 7.42 -6.13 -9.97
C PRO A 79 7.35 -4.65 -10.35
N VAL A 80 8.49 -4.04 -10.63
CA VAL A 80 8.67 -2.62 -10.96
C VAL A 80 9.40 -2.45 -12.29
N VAL A 81 9.29 -1.26 -12.88
CA VAL A 81 10.21 -0.84 -13.94
C VAL A 81 11.45 -0.20 -13.32
N ARG A 82 12.62 -0.41 -13.94
CA ARG A 82 13.90 0.14 -13.45
C ARG A 82 14.07 1.62 -13.80
N SER A 83 13.62 2.01 -14.99
CA SER A 83 13.71 3.37 -15.52
C SER A 83 12.45 3.72 -16.32
N LEU A 84 12.16 5.03 -16.42
CA LEU A 84 11.10 5.55 -17.28
C LEU A 84 11.47 5.48 -18.77
N ASP A 85 12.76 5.40 -19.10
CA ASP A 85 13.24 5.36 -20.48
C ASP A 85 12.91 4.03 -21.17
N ASN A 86 12.80 2.95 -20.38
CA ASN A 86 12.46 1.63 -20.88
C ASN A 86 11.47 0.91 -19.93
N PRO A 87 10.16 1.00 -20.20
CA PRO A 87 9.14 0.36 -19.36
C PRO A 87 9.15 -1.17 -19.42
N PHE A 88 9.91 -1.76 -20.35
CA PHE A 88 10.08 -3.22 -20.45
C PHE A 88 11.28 -3.72 -19.66
N ASP A 89 12.16 -2.83 -19.18
CA ASP A 89 13.25 -3.21 -18.29
C ASP A 89 12.74 -3.26 -16.85
N THR A 90 12.44 -4.47 -16.39
CA THR A 90 11.77 -4.72 -15.12
C THR A 90 12.69 -5.35 -14.09
N HIS A 91 12.33 -5.15 -12.83
CA HIS A 91 12.95 -5.79 -11.67
C HIS A 91 11.88 -6.20 -10.65
N THR A 92 12.14 -7.24 -9.89
CA THR A 92 11.29 -7.61 -8.75
C THR A 92 11.97 -7.19 -7.47
N ILE A 93 11.43 -6.18 -6.80
CA ILE A 93 11.83 -5.82 -5.44
C ILE A 93 11.29 -6.91 -4.51
N VAL A 94 12.18 -7.56 -3.76
CA VAL A 94 11.81 -8.51 -2.72
C VAL A 94 11.93 -7.80 -1.37
N LEU A 95 10.81 -7.68 -0.67
CA LEU A 95 10.76 -7.08 0.67
C LEU A 95 10.49 -8.17 1.69
N GLU A 96 11.40 -8.32 2.65
CA GLU A 96 11.25 -9.24 3.77
C GLU A 96 10.69 -8.52 5.00
N ASN A 97 10.06 -9.27 5.90
CA ASN A 97 9.53 -8.75 7.16
C ASN A 97 8.56 -7.56 6.98
N VAL A 98 7.77 -7.59 5.91
CA VAL A 98 6.73 -6.59 5.64
C VAL A 98 5.59 -6.77 6.63
N LEU A 99 5.15 -5.68 7.27
CA LEU A 99 4.00 -5.69 8.15
C LEU A 99 2.69 -5.67 7.35
N HIS A 100 1.76 -6.55 7.66
CA HIS A 100 0.40 -6.48 7.14
C HIS A 100 -0.45 -5.60 8.05
N ILE A 101 -0.86 -4.44 7.52
CA ILE A 101 -1.60 -3.41 8.26
C ILE A 101 -2.89 -3.11 7.49
N PRO A 102 -4.02 -3.78 7.81
CA PRO A 102 -5.27 -3.64 7.06
C PRO A 102 -5.83 -2.22 7.01
N GLU A 103 -5.59 -1.42 8.06
CA GLU A 103 -6.03 -0.03 8.17
C GLU A 103 -5.19 0.97 7.34
N ALA A 104 -4.05 0.53 6.79
CA ALA A 104 -3.19 1.41 6.02
C ALA A 104 -3.90 1.89 4.76
N VAL A 105 -3.79 3.17 4.43
CA VAL A 105 -4.41 3.73 3.20
C VAL A 105 -3.66 3.37 1.91
N CYS A 106 -2.45 2.82 2.04
CA CYS A 106 -1.58 2.38 0.95
C CYS A 106 -0.53 1.36 1.43
N ASN A 107 0.39 0.96 0.56
CA ASN A 107 1.58 0.19 0.93
C ASN A 107 2.80 1.12 1.10
N GLY A 108 3.71 0.77 2.00
CA GLY A 108 4.92 1.53 2.31
C GLY A 108 6.20 0.81 1.87
N PHE A 109 6.93 1.44 0.95
CA PHE A 109 8.26 1.03 0.51
C PHE A 109 9.33 1.98 1.07
N ASN A 110 10.29 1.44 1.83
CA ASN A 110 11.40 2.19 2.40
C ASN A 110 12.71 1.86 1.66
N PRO A 111 13.25 2.77 0.83
CA PRO A 111 14.46 2.50 0.04
C PRO A 111 15.71 2.17 0.86
N LEU A 112 15.82 2.72 2.07
CA LEU A 112 16.98 2.51 2.94
C LEU A 112 17.01 1.08 3.49
N LEU A 113 15.85 0.53 3.84
CA LEU A 113 15.73 -0.85 4.30
C LEU A 113 15.92 -1.85 3.16
N PHE A 114 15.48 -1.49 1.95
CA PHE A 114 15.74 -2.28 0.75
C PHE A 114 17.23 -2.29 0.36
N GLY A 115 18.02 -1.33 0.83
CA GLY A 115 19.46 -1.24 0.56
C GLY A 115 19.80 -0.59 -0.78
N SER A 116 18.89 0.18 -1.36
CA SER A 116 19.17 0.98 -2.56
C SER A 116 19.63 2.39 -2.20
N SER A 117 20.39 3.01 -3.09
CA SER A 117 20.54 4.48 -3.07
C SER A 117 19.19 5.17 -3.31
N MET A 118 19.15 6.49 -3.11
CA MET A 118 17.97 7.30 -3.38
C MET A 118 18.41 8.61 -4.02
N SER A 119 18.07 8.78 -5.29
CA SER A 119 18.30 10.01 -6.06
C SER A 119 16.97 10.62 -6.49
N CYS A 120 16.93 11.95 -6.50
CA CYS A 120 15.79 12.73 -6.96
C CYS A 120 16.18 13.47 -8.22
N THR A 121 15.37 13.34 -9.27
CA THR A 121 15.39 14.22 -10.43
C THR A 121 14.28 15.25 -10.32
N GLU A 122 14.12 16.10 -11.33
CA GLU A 122 12.99 17.04 -11.41
C GLU A 122 11.64 16.30 -11.42
N THR A 123 11.59 15.09 -11.97
CA THR A 123 10.34 14.40 -12.30
C THR A 123 10.14 13.07 -11.58
N ALA A 124 11.19 12.51 -10.98
CA ALA A 124 11.14 11.16 -10.43
C ALA A 124 12.10 10.94 -9.27
N TRP A 125 11.81 9.93 -8.47
CA TRP A 125 12.74 9.33 -7.53
C TRP A 125 13.24 8.01 -8.07
N MET A 126 14.52 7.71 -7.89
CA MET A 126 15.12 6.47 -8.37
C MET A 126 16.03 5.90 -7.30
N GLY A 127 16.22 4.59 -7.34
CA GLY A 127 17.24 3.93 -6.54
C GLY A 127 18.07 2.97 -7.37
N ALA A 128 19.34 2.90 -7.03
CA ALA A 128 20.32 2.01 -7.65
C ALA A 128 20.99 1.11 -6.62
N ASP A 129 21.48 -0.05 -7.07
CA ASP A 129 22.35 -0.93 -6.28
C ASP A 129 23.76 -0.35 -6.10
N CYS A 130 24.63 -1.07 -5.39
CA CYS A 130 26.01 -0.64 -5.15
C CYS A 130 26.88 -0.59 -6.42
N GLU A 131 26.44 -1.23 -7.51
CA GLU A 131 27.09 -1.19 -8.83
C GLU A 131 26.56 -0.04 -9.69
N GLY A 132 25.59 0.73 -9.19
CA GLY A 132 24.97 1.85 -9.90
C GLY A 132 23.88 1.42 -10.89
N ARG A 133 23.43 0.15 -10.85
CA ARG A 133 22.30 -0.29 -11.69
C ARG A 133 21.00 0.16 -11.08
N LEU A 134 20.15 0.79 -11.89
CA LEU A 134 18.82 1.21 -11.47
C LEU A 134 17.96 0.00 -11.07
N MET A 135 17.29 0.11 -9.93
CA MET A 135 16.49 -0.95 -9.32
C MET A 135 15.00 -0.62 -9.35
N TRP A 136 14.67 0.67 -9.21
CA TRP A 136 13.29 1.14 -9.18
C TRP A 136 13.22 2.63 -9.55
N VAL A 137 12.05 3.04 -10.03
CA VAL A 137 11.68 4.44 -10.22
C VAL A 137 10.30 4.70 -9.63
N ALA A 138 10.10 5.91 -9.09
CA ALA A 138 8.85 6.38 -8.53
C ALA A 138 8.49 7.76 -9.09
N MET A 139 7.20 7.96 -9.32
CA MET A 139 6.64 9.20 -9.87
C MET A 139 5.81 9.94 -8.81
N PRO A 140 5.68 11.28 -8.91
CA PRO A 140 4.78 12.04 -8.07
C PRO A 140 3.35 11.46 -8.11
N PHE A 141 2.77 11.25 -6.93
CA PHE A 141 1.42 10.73 -6.78
C PHE A 141 0.79 11.27 -5.50
N ARG A 142 -0.26 12.10 -5.66
CA ARG A 142 -1.14 12.59 -4.59
C ARG A 142 -0.40 13.06 -3.32
N GLY A 143 0.65 13.86 -3.50
CA GLY A 143 1.44 14.43 -2.39
C GLY A 143 2.63 13.61 -1.90
N GLY A 144 2.90 12.45 -2.52
CA GLY A 144 4.10 11.64 -2.30
C GLY A 144 4.70 11.14 -3.60
N SER A 145 5.52 10.08 -3.49
CA SER A 145 6.12 9.39 -4.65
C SER A 145 5.68 7.94 -4.65
N ARG A 146 5.12 7.45 -5.76
CA ARG A 146 4.65 6.07 -5.91
C ARG A 146 5.54 5.31 -6.87
N LEU A 147 5.95 4.10 -6.49
CA LEU A 147 6.70 3.19 -7.38
C LEU A 147 5.96 2.98 -8.70
N VAL A 148 6.70 2.90 -9.79
CA VAL A 148 6.17 2.54 -11.10
C VAL A 148 6.21 1.03 -11.25
N LEU A 149 5.03 0.41 -11.15
CA LEU A 149 4.87 -1.04 -11.24
C LEU A 149 5.01 -1.52 -12.68
N ALA A 150 5.64 -2.69 -12.86
CA ALA A 150 5.71 -3.34 -14.15
C ALA A 150 4.29 -3.73 -14.64
N GLY A 151 4.06 -3.64 -15.95
CA GLY A 151 2.77 -3.96 -16.55
C GLY A 151 1.65 -2.95 -16.24
N GLY A 152 1.96 -1.81 -15.61
CA GLY A 152 0.98 -0.76 -15.35
C GLY A 152 -0.13 -1.18 -14.40
N LEU A 153 0.20 -1.99 -13.38
CA LEU A 153 -0.78 -2.44 -12.39
C LEU A 153 -1.42 -1.25 -11.67
N VAL A 154 -2.75 -1.23 -11.68
CA VAL A 154 -3.60 -0.25 -10.98
C VAL A 154 -4.68 -1.03 -10.25
N GLY A 155 -4.96 -0.63 -9.01
CA GLY A 155 -6.06 -1.17 -8.21
C GLY A 155 -6.73 -0.10 -7.36
N GLU A 156 -7.30 -0.52 -6.24
CA GLU A 156 -7.93 0.39 -5.30
C GLU A 156 -6.91 1.37 -4.72
N SER A 157 -7.38 2.58 -4.41
CA SER A 157 -6.53 3.66 -3.93
C SER A 157 -7.34 4.55 -3.00
N GLU A 158 -6.92 4.64 -1.74
CA GLU A 158 -7.58 5.44 -0.70
C GLU A 158 -6.85 6.76 -0.40
N ILE A 159 -5.70 7.00 -1.04
CA ILE A 159 -5.00 8.28 -0.96
C ILE A 159 -5.83 9.32 -1.72
N ILE A 160 -6.30 10.37 -1.06
CA ILE A 160 -7.12 11.41 -1.67
C ILE A 160 -6.21 12.58 -2.08
N GLU A 161 -6.32 13.03 -3.33
CA GLU A 161 -5.55 14.17 -3.81
C GLU A 161 -5.83 15.44 -3.00
N GLY A 162 -4.77 16.18 -2.65
CA GLY A 162 -4.86 17.39 -1.81
C GLY A 162 -5.00 17.13 -0.31
N ARG A 163 -5.18 15.88 0.14
CA ARG A 163 -5.14 15.53 1.55
C ARG A 163 -3.70 15.23 1.98
N TYR A 164 -3.33 15.73 3.16
CA TYR A 164 -2.03 15.42 3.76
C TYR A 164 -2.08 14.06 4.46
N TYR A 165 -1.07 13.23 4.21
CA TYR A 165 -0.92 11.91 4.83
C TYR A 165 0.47 11.79 5.46
N THR A 166 0.52 11.26 6.69
CA THR A 166 1.76 10.77 7.29
C THR A 166 1.87 9.29 7.00
N LEU A 167 2.77 8.91 6.09
CA LEU A 167 2.92 7.52 5.61
C LEU A 167 4.16 6.80 6.18
N SER A 168 5.08 7.55 6.80
CA SER A 168 6.29 6.99 7.39
C SER A 168 6.00 6.40 8.77
N LEU A 169 6.23 5.10 8.93
CA LEU A 169 5.97 4.37 10.16
C LEU A 169 7.28 4.04 10.88
N TYR A 170 7.33 4.34 12.17
CA TYR A 170 8.44 4.00 13.06
C TYR A 170 7.94 3.08 14.15
N VAL A 171 8.52 1.89 14.23
CA VAL A 171 8.17 0.89 15.23
C VAL A 171 9.31 0.76 16.23
N SER A 172 9.00 0.80 17.53
CA SER A 172 10.02 0.73 18.56
C SER A 172 10.70 -0.66 18.61
N PRO A 173 11.92 -0.79 19.15
CA PRO A 173 12.55 -2.09 19.34
C PRO A 173 11.70 -3.05 20.18
N GLU A 174 10.99 -2.54 21.19
CA GLU A 174 10.10 -3.31 22.05
C GLU A 174 8.92 -3.87 21.26
N GLU A 175 8.24 -3.02 20.48
CA GLU A 175 7.14 -3.43 19.60
C GLU A 175 7.62 -4.44 18.54
N LYS A 176 8.82 -4.23 17.97
CA LYS A 176 9.43 -5.19 17.03
C LYS A 176 9.65 -6.57 17.65
N GLY A 177 9.97 -6.63 18.94
CA GLY A 177 10.14 -7.90 19.66
C GLY A 177 8.85 -8.72 19.72
N GLU A 178 7.67 -8.08 19.75
CA GLU A 178 6.38 -8.75 19.85
C GLU A 178 6.00 -9.53 18.58
N PHE A 179 6.51 -9.08 17.44
CA PHE A 179 6.18 -9.69 16.15
C PHE A 179 7.39 -10.31 15.43
N LEU A 180 8.62 -10.19 15.91
CA LEU A 180 9.77 -10.94 15.37
C LEU A 180 10.11 -12.20 16.18
N ALA A 181 9.36 -12.47 17.26
CA ALA A 181 9.44 -13.70 18.05
C ALA A 181 8.87 -14.92 17.32
#